data_AF-A0A9R1F7U2-F1
#
_entry.id   AF-A0A9R1F7U2-F1
#
_cell.length_a   1.000
_cell.length_b   1.000
_cell.length_c   1.000
_cell.angle_alpha   90.00
_cell.angle_beta   90.00
_cell.angle_gamma   90.00
#
_symmetry.space_group_name_H-M   'P 1'
#
loop_
_entity.id
_entity.type
_entity.pdbx_description
1 polymer ?
#
loop_
_entity_poly.entity_id
_entity_poly.type
_entity_poly.pdbx_seq_one_letter_code
_entity_poly.pdbx_strand_id
1 'polypeptide(L)'
;MARIVSRALPFASRSHLHLSPPLRGAALLSSTPLLPHLPAAASTASLLSSRGFTPTPEPSRFAQPFAGFLSGIRGFRRARRGQAAAKREPPQDPAPPPPPPPKESEIELCARISVEDDLPDDVEVLNVIEIMKLNVPMAMKIALDGLLEYNYKTRDTSISDVGKYEKVEVSVLLCNDNFIQNLNKEWRGKDCATDMLSVSQFIPDLDVPTLMLGDIVISVETAARQAEARGHTLLDELRTLVVRGLLRLLGFDRQISDEAAMEMEKEELLILKSLRWKGKGLAKNAPDLSKPNTETLDGQVTNSLKRAGSLRFYRPKFKYIFCDMDGTLLNSKSQVTARNAEALKEARSRGVNIVIATGKTRPAAIDALNMVDLSGRNGIVSESSPGIFLQGLLVYGLKGREIYRNTLNQEVCREAFLYSLEHKIPLVAFSQDRCFSMFEHPLVDSLHDVYHEPKAEIVSSIDQLLGTAEIQKLVFIGTSEGVSSTLRPYWTKAIEERAGVLQAQPDMLELVPPATSKGTGVKILLDHLCISPDEVMAIGDGENDIEMLQLASLGVALANGAEKTKAVANVIGATNDEDGVAQAIYDYAF
;
A
#
# COMPACT_ATOMS: atom_id res chain seq x y z
N MET A 1 27.71 -30.05 10.01
CA MET A 1 27.52 -28.61 10.26
C MET A 1 27.02 -27.92 8.98
N ALA A 2 25.76 -28.12 8.63
CA ALA A 2 25.05 -27.33 7.62
C ALA A 2 23.54 -27.55 7.81
N ARG A 3 22.78 -26.44 7.86
CA ARG A 3 21.31 -26.28 7.86
C ARG A 3 20.53 -26.54 9.17
N ILE A 4 20.27 -25.46 9.91
CA ILE A 4 19.10 -25.34 10.83
C ILE A 4 17.79 -25.34 10.01
N VAL A 5 17.79 -24.73 8.81
CA VAL A 5 16.60 -24.55 7.95
C VAL A 5 16.18 -25.82 7.17
N SER A 6 17.01 -26.87 7.13
CA SER A 6 16.68 -28.10 6.37
C SER A 6 15.99 -29.19 7.20
N ARG A 7 15.81 -28.98 8.50
CA ARG A 7 15.16 -29.95 9.38
C ARG A 7 13.67 -29.68 9.59
N ALA A 8 13.13 -28.60 9.02
CA ALA A 8 11.76 -28.17 9.31
C ALA A 8 10.71 -28.43 8.21
N LEU A 9 10.98 -29.04 7.05
CA LEU A 9 9.94 -29.47 6.08
C LEU A 9 10.53 -30.30 4.91
N PRO A 10 9.92 -31.42 4.45
CA PRO A 10 10.26 -32.05 3.17
C PRO A 10 9.22 -31.81 2.06
N PHE A 11 9.71 -31.18 0.98
CA PHE A 11 9.42 -31.32 -0.46
C PHE A 11 8.00 -31.48 -1.05
N ALA A 12 7.62 -30.45 -1.82
CA ALA A 12 7.15 -30.40 -3.22
C ALA A 12 6.44 -31.59 -3.92
N SER A 13 5.32 -31.23 -4.57
CA SER A 13 4.90 -31.64 -5.92
C SER A 13 4.79 -33.14 -6.25
N ARG A 14 3.55 -33.67 -6.27
CA ARG A 14 3.13 -34.69 -7.24
C ARG A 14 1.67 -34.50 -7.68
N SER A 15 1.50 -34.18 -8.94
CA SER A 15 0.32 -34.49 -9.74
C SER A 15 0.17 -36.01 -9.91
N HIS A 16 -1.02 -36.58 -9.67
CA HIS A 16 -1.72 -37.53 -10.55
C HIS A 16 -2.97 -38.15 -9.87
N LEU A 17 -4.07 -38.05 -10.63
CA LEU A 17 -5.27 -38.87 -10.74
C LEU A 17 -5.32 -40.23 -10.00
N HIS A 18 -6.51 -40.49 -9.44
CA HIS A 18 -7.24 -41.76 -9.29
C HIS A 18 -6.50 -43.00 -8.76
N LEU A 19 -6.99 -43.54 -7.62
CA LEU A 19 -7.64 -44.86 -7.53
C LEU A 19 -7.96 -45.20 -6.05
N SER A 20 -9.22 -45.55 -5.79
CA SER A 20 -9.72 -46.15 -4.55
C SER A 20 -9.05 -47.51 -4.27
N PRO A 21 -9.06 -48.00 -3.01
CA PRO A 21 -9.82 -49.22 -2.68
C PRO A 21 -10.24 -49.30 -1.18
N PRO A 22 -10.73 -50.44 -0.65
CA PRO A 22 -12.03 -51.06 -0.91
C PRO A 22 -12.91 -51.22 0.36
N LEU A 23 -14.17 -51.59 0.11
CA LEU A 23 -15.23 -51.92 1.06
C LEU A 23 -14.96 -53.17 1.93
N ARG A 24 -15.43 -53.12 3.19
CA ARG A 24 -16.10 -54.23 3.90
C ARG A 24 -17.23 -53.64 4.76
N GLY A 25 -18.45 -54.14 4.58
CA GLY A 25 -19.68 -53.55 5.12
C GLY A 25 -20.40 -54.33 6.20
N ALA A 26 -21.60 -53.87 6.54
CA ALA A 26 -22.76 -54.66 6.96
C ALA A 26 -24.01 -53.77 7.11
N ALA A 27 -24.95 -53.94 6.16
CA ALA A 27 -26.37 -54.27 6.36
C ALA A 27 -27.38 -53.34 7.13
N LEU A 28 -28.46 -53.00 6.38
CA LEU A 28 -29.91 -53.11 6.69
C LEU A 28 -30.67 -51.93 7.37
N LEU A 29 -31.50 -51.17 6.61
CA LEU A 29 -32.95 -51.40 6.37
C LEU A 29 -33.72 -50.19 5.74
N SER A 30 -34.40 -50.48 4.62
CA SER A 30 -35.71 -50.01 4.09
C SER A 30 -36.24 -48.58 4.31
N SER A 31 -36.53 -47.84 3.22
CA SER A 31 -37.87 -47.68 2.59
C SER A 31 -38.03 -46.34 1.83
N THR A 32 -38.38 -46.44 0.54
CA THR A 32 -38.96 -45.41 -0.34
C THR A 32 -40.52 -45.53 -0.28
N PRO A 33 -41.39 -44.67 -0.88
CA PRO A 33 -41.16 -43.99 -2.18
C PRO A 33 -41.97 -42.70 -2.52
N LEU A 34 -41.79 -42.27 -3.79
CA LEU A 34 -42.72 -41.60 -4.74
C LEU A 34 -42.60 -40.09 -5.06
N LEU A 35 -42.21 -39.85 -6.32
CA LEU A 35 -42.49 -38.69 -7.21
C LEU A 35 -43.91 -38.80 -7.82
N PRO A 36 -44.40 -37.76 -8.54
CA PRO A 36 -44.45 -37.89 -10.01
C PRO A 36 -44.23 -36.62 -10.86
N HIS A 37 -43.56 -36.84 -12.01
CA HIS A 37 -43.78 -36.41 -13.42
C HIS A 37 -44.12 -34.95 -13.87
N LEU A 38 -43.16 -34.34 -14.63
CA LEU A 38 -43.14 -33.90 -16.06
C LEU A 38 -44.49 -33.81 -16.87
N PRO A 39 -44.62 -32.94 -17.92
CA PRO A 39 -43.84 -33.08 -19.17
C PRO A 39 -43.48 -31.82 -20.00
N ALA A 40 -42.60 -32.05 -20.98
CA ALA A 40 -42.18 -31.18 -22.06
C ALA A 40 -43.07 -31.32 -23.32
N ALA A 41 -43.06 -30.32 -24.20
CA ALA A 41 -43.51 -30.46 -25.59
C ALA A 41 -42.60 -29.67 -26.54
N ALA A 42 -42.25 -30.33 -27.65
CA ALA A 42 -41.52 -29.83 -28.80
C ALA A 42 -42.35 -30.06 -30.07
N SER A 43 -42.20 -29.19 -31.07
CA SER A 43 -42.48 -29.46 -32.51
C SER A 43 -41.88 -28.28 -33.32
N THR A 44 -40.89 -28.43 -34.23
CA THR A 44 -40.86 -29.07 -35.58
C THR A 44 -41.92 -28.50 -36.52
N ALA A 45 -41.73 -28.19 -37.81
CA ALA A 45 -40.67 -28.17 -38.83
C ALA A 45 -41.30 -27.49 -40.09
N SER A 46 -40.60 -26.96 -41.09
CA SER A 46 -40.38 -27.63 -42.41
C SER A 46 -40.41 -26.52 -43.52
N LEU A 47 -39.31 -26.22 -44.22
CA LEU A 47 -38.87 -26.69 -45.57
C LEU A 47 -39.73 -26.29 -46.79
N LEU A 48 -39.07 -25.68 -47.80
CA LEU A 48 -38.95 -26.09 -49.21
C LEU A 48 -38.30 -24.94 -50.04
N SER A 49 -37.06 -25.08 -50.53
CA SER A 49 -36.64 -25.48 -51.90
C SER A 49 -36.66 -24.32 -52.94
N SER A 50 -35.74 -24.10 -53.89
CA SER A 50 -34.59 -24.85 -54.40
C SER A 50 -33.75 -24.01 -55.41
N ARG A 51 -32.52 -24.51 -55.68
CA ARG A 51 -31.64 -24.39 -56.87
C ARG A 51 -30.67 -23.19 -57.04
N GLY A 52 -29.37 -23.53 -57.00
CA GLY A 52 -28.45 -23.22 -58.11
C GLY A 52 -27.03 -22.73 -57.78
N PHE A 53 -26.06 -23.65 -57.81
CA PHE A 53 -24.63 -23.47 -58.15
C PHE A 53 -23.66 -22.66 -57.23
N THR A 54 -22.66 -23.39 -56.73
CA THR A 54 -21.35 -22.99 -56.16
C THR A 54 -20.26 -23.00 -57.27
N PRO A 55 -19.00 -22.50 -57.10
CA PRO A 55 -18.29 -22.34 -55.82
C PRO A 55 -17.38 -21.10 -55.60
N THR A 56 -17.28 -20.70 -54.32
CA THR A 56 -16.11 -20.22 -53.50
C THR A 56 -15.11 -19.18 -54.03
N PRO A 57 -14.31 -18.52 -53.16
CA PRO A 57 -14.64 -17.81 -51.91
C PRO A 57 -13.97 -16.41 -51.85
N GLU A 58 -14.56 -15.45 -51.14
CA GLU A 58 -13.93 -14.23 -50.56
C GLU A 58 -15.06 -13.43 -49.88
N PRO A 59 -14.86 -12.55 -48.84
CA PRO A 59 -13.85 -11.49 -48.86
C PRO A 59 -13.31 -11.02 -47.47
N SER A 60 -12.25 -10.21 -47.47
CA SER A 60 -12.05 -9.14 -46.48
C SER A 60 -11.31 -7.98 -47.17
N ARG A 61 -12.05 -6.95 -47.63
CA ARG A 61 -12.23 -5.61 -47.02
C ARG A 61 -10.90 -4.85 -46.87
N PHE A 62 -10.57 -3.92 -47.78
CA PHE A 62 -10.87 -2.45 -47.73
C PHE A 62 -10.52 -1.83 -46.37
N ALA A 63 -9.70 -0.77 -46.21
CA ALA A 63 -9.01 0.11 -47.15
C ALA A 63 -7.85 0.86 -46.44
N GLN A 64 -6.84 1.18 -47.25
CA GLN A 64 -5.76 2.19 -47.23
C GLN A 64 -6.00 3.57 -46.55
N PRO A 65 -5.04 4.54 -46.60
CA PRO A 65 -3.57 4.47 -46.79
C PRO A 65 -2.74 5.46 -45.93
N PHE A 66 -1.43 5.28 -45.82
CA PHE A 66 -0.42 6.33 -46.11
C PHE A 66 0.96 5.68 -46.27
N ALA A 67 1.35 5.40 -47.51
CA ALA A 67 2.72 5.06 -47.87
C ALA A 67 2.98 5.39 -49.35
N GLY A 68 3.98 6.25 -49.58
CA GLY A 68 4.95 6.10 -50.68
C GLY A 68 4.66 6.81 -51.99
N PHE A 69 5.48 7.81 -52.31
CA PHE A 69 5.95 8.18 -53.66
C PHE A 69 7.27 8.94 -53.42
N LEU A 70 8.46 8.55 -53.90
CA LEU A 70 8.85 8.35 -55.30
C LEU A 70 10.10 7.45 -55.47
N SER A 71 10.01 6.57 -56.47
CA SER A 71 11.06 6.07 -57.37
C SER A 71 12.02 7.19 -57.83
N GLY A 72 13.31 7.01 -58.14
CA GLY A 72 13.94 5.95 -58.92
C GLY A 72 14.59 6.55 -60.19
N ILE A 73 15.85 6.16 -60.43
CA ILE A 73 16.48 5.93 -61.75
C ILE A 73 17.13 7.11 -62.52
N ARG A 74 18.47 7.02 -62.56
CA ARG A 74 19.47 7.19 -63.65
C ARG A 74 19.46 8.45 -64.56
N GLY A 75 20.65 9.07 -64.65
CA GLY A 75 21.33 9.22 -65.95
C GLY A 75 22.02 10.54 -66.29
N PHE A 76 23.37 10.52 -66.25
CA PHE A 76 24.32 11.14 -67.20
C PHE A 76 24.60 12.68 -67.26
N ARG A 77 25.85 13.01 -66.86
CA ARG A 77 26.96 13.67 -67.61
C ARG A 77 27.40 15.12 -67.33
N ARG A 78 28.70 15.21 -66.96
CA ARG A 78 29.78 16.20 -67.25
C ARG A 78 29.68 17.57 -66.54
N ALA A 79 30.77 18.18 -66.02
CA ALA A 79 32.18 18.16 -66.44
C ALA A 79 33.20 18.58 -65.34
N ARG A 80 34.44 18.02 -65.47
CA ARG A 80 35.81 18.60 -65.29
C ARG A 80 36.16 19.29 -63.94
N ARG A 81 37.35 19.20 -63.34
CA ARG A 81 38.72 18.84 -63.79
C ARG A 81 39.60 18.71 -62.53
N GLY A 82 40.63 17.86 -62.54
CA GLY A 82 41.71 17.87 -61.54
C GLY A 82 42.48 16.56 -61.47
N GLN A 83 43.54 16.43 -62.26
CA GLN A 83 44.50 15.30 -62.25
C GLN A 83 45.46 15.42 -61.05
N ALA A 84 45.85 14.29 -60.46
CA ALA A 84 47.24 13.81 -60.45
C ALA A 84 47.31 12.48 -59.68
N ALA A 85 47.97 11.50 -60.29
CA ALA A 85 48.23 10.18 -59.74
C ALA A 85 49.62 10.13 -59.09
N ALA A 86 49.77 9.51 -57.93
CA ALA A 86 51.03 8.92 -57.48
C ALA A 86 50.80 7.80 -56.43
N LYS A 87 51.16 6.58 -56.84
CA LYS A 87 51.68 5.40 -56.11
C LYS A 87 51.10 5.01 -54.73
N ARG A 88 50.64 3.75 -54.69
CA ARG A 88 50.22 2.95 -53.52
C ARG A 88 51.37 2.64 -52.56
N GLU A 89 51.12 2.79 -51.26
CA GLU A 89 51.65 1.94 -50.18
C GLU A 89 50.43 1.22 -49.53
N PRO A 90 50.55 -0.03 -49.06
CA PRO A 90 49.43 -0.76 -48.46
C PRO A 90 49.09 -0.21 -47.06
N PRO A 91 47.81 -0.26 -46.65
CA PRO A 91 47.35 0.34 -45.39
C PRO A 91 47.84 -0.46 -44.17
N GLN A 92 48.33 0.26 -43.16
CA GLN A 92 48.45 -0.24 -41.79
C GLN A 92 47.04 -0.43 -41.21
N ASP A 93 46.74 -1.63 -40.72
CA ASP A 93 45.49 -1.90 -39.99
C ASP A 93 45.40 -1.01 -38.75
N PRO A 94 44.22 -0.42 -38.44
CA PRO A 94 44.05 0.37 -37.23
C PRO A 94 44.17 -0.53 -35.99
N ALA A 95 44.95 -0.07 -35.01
CA ALA A 95 45.12 -0.75 -33.73
C ALA A 95 43.75 -1.09 -33.10
N PRO A 96 43.59 -2.27 -32.48
CA PRO A 96 42.33 -2.65 -31.85
C PRO A 96 41.98 -1.63 -30.74
N PRO A 97 40.68 -1.33 -30.55
CA PRO A 97 40.25 -0.44 -29.48
C PRO A 97 40.74 -0.99 -28.13
N PRO A 98 41.07 -0.11 -27.17
CA PRO A 98 41.45 -0.56 -25.83
C PRO A 98 40.33 -1.45 -25.26
N PRO A 99 40.68 -2.51 -24.49
CA PRO A 99 39.68 -3.36 -23.88
C PRO A 99 38.73 -2.50 -23.04
N PRO A 100 37.43 -2.85 -23.01
CA PRO A 100 36.49 -2.16 -22.14
C PRO A 100 37.02 -2.23 -20.70
N PRO A 101 36.77 -1.18 -19.87
CA PRO A 101 37.12 -1.25 -18.46
C PRO A 101 36.52 -2.52 -17.86
N PRO A 102 37.21 -3.17 -16.91
CA PRO A 102 36.68 -4.37 -16.27
C PRO A 102 35.27 -4.07 -15.79
N LYS A 103 34.30 -4.91 -16.17
CA LYS A 103 32.95 -4.84 -15.60
C LYS A 103 33.13 -4.98 -14.10
N GLU A 104 32.80 -3.94 -13.34
CA GLU A 104 32.57 -4.07 -11.90
C GLU A 104 31.52 -5.17 -11.74
N SER A 105 31.94 -6.34 -11.27
CA SER A 105 31.03 -7.43 -10.94
C SER A 105 30.28 -7.00 -9.69
N GLU A 106 29.07 -6.46 -9.85
CA GLU A 106 28.19 -6.19 -8.71
C GLU A 106 27.92 -7.50 -7.97
N ILE A 107 28.29 -7.54 -6.69
CA ILE A 107 28.09 -8.69 -5.80
C ILE A 107 26.60 -8.84 -5.51
N GLU A 108 26.03 -10.03 -5.74
CA GLU A 108 24.63 -10.31 -5.44
C GLU A 108 24.41 -10.53 -3.93
N LEU A 109 23.61 -9.68 -3.28
CA LEU A 109 23.30 -9.82 -1.85
C LEU A 109 21.97 -10.54 -1.63
N CYS A 110 22.00 -11.66 -0.90
CA CYS A 110 20.83 -12.49 -0.63
C CYS A 110 20.55 -12.61 0.87
N ALA A 111 19.41 -12.09 1.31
CA ALA A 111 18.89 -12.32 2.66
C ALA A 111 17.73 -13.31 2.61
N ARG A 112 17.80 -14.40 3.36
CA ARG A 112 16.67 -15.33 3.56
C ARG A 112 16.09 -15.10 4.94
N ILE A 113 14.81 -14.77 5.00
CA ILE A 113 14.10 -14.62 6.28
C ILE A 113 13.15 -15.80 6.43
N SER A 114 13.21 -16.47 7.57
CA SER A 114 12.36 -17.60 7.91
C SER A 114 11.76 -17.39 9.30
N VAL A 115 10.59 -17.97 9.49
CA VAL A 115 9.83 -17.90 10.74
C VAL A 115 9.67 -19.34 11.23
N GLU A 116 9.87 -19.54 12.51
CA GLU A 116 9.65 -20.82 13.17
C GLU A 116 8.15 -21.11 13.31
N ASP A 117 7.73 -22.36 13.07
CA ASP A 117 6.31 -22.72 12.95
C ASP A 117 5.53 -22.53 14.27
N ASP A 118 6.18 -22.70 15.42
CA ASP A 118 5.56 -22.50 16.74
C ASP A 118 5.62 -21.02 17.20
N LEU A 119 5.97 -20.09 16.31
CA LEU A 119 5.85 -18.66 16.60
C LEU A 119 4.36 -18.26 16.56
N PRO A 120 3.84 -17.52 17.56
CA PRO A 120 2.44 -17.14 17.58
C PRO A 120 2.01 -16.37 16.32
N ASP A 121 0.83 -16.72 15.78
CA ASP A 121 0.14 -16.04 14.66
C ASP A 121 -0.33 -14.63 15.07
N ASP A 122 0.63 -13.76 15.39
CA ASP A 122 0.39 -12.37 15.74
C ASP A 122 0.51 -11.50 14.48
N VAL A 123 -0.56 -10.77 14.16
CA VAL A 123 -0.65 -9.90 12.99
C VAL A 123 0.43 -8.81 12.99
N GLU A 124 0.82 -8.31 14.17
CA GLU A 124 1.89 -7.32 14.31
C GLU A 124 3.25 -7.94 13.98
N VAL A 125 3.52 -9.15 14.48
CA VAL A 125 4.76 -9.88 14.20
C VAL A 125 4.87 -10.20 12.71
N LEU A 126 3.79 -10.65 12.06
CA LEU A 126 3.75 -10.90 10.61
C LEU A 126 4.01 -9.64 9.79
N ASN A 127 3.42 -8.50 10.17
CA ASN A 127 3.68 -7.22 9.50
C ASN A 127 5.15 -6.80 9.64
N VAL A 128 5.73 -6.95 10.83
CA VAL A 128 7.14 -6.65 11.08
C VAL A 128 8.05 -7.57 10.25
N ILE A 129 7.72 -8.86 10.11
CA ILE A 129 8.44 -9.81 9.27
C ILE A 129 8.47 -9.36 7.80
N GLU A 130 7.35 -8.89 7.25
CA GLU A 130 7.29 -8.41 5.87
C GLU A 130 8.19 -7.18 5.66
N ILE A 131 8.22 -6.25 6.62
CA ILE A 131 9.13 -5.09 6.58
C ILE A 131 10.60 -5.55 6.67
N MET A 132 10.88 -6.58 7.47
CA MET A 132 12.24 -7.12 7.60
C MET A 132 12.79 -7.67 6.29
N LYS A 133 11.96 -8.18 5.38
CA LYS A 133 12.38 -8.65 4.05
C LYS A 133 13.04 -7.55 3.21
N LEU A 134 12.67 -6.30 3.42
CA LEU A 134 13.33 -5.15 2.79
C LEU A 134 14.51 -4.64 3.62
N ASN A 135 14.36 -4.59 4.94
CA ASN A 135 15.38 -4.02 5.84
C ASN A 135 16.69 -4.83 5.84
N VAL A 136 16.64 -6.16 5.84
CA VAL A 136 17.84 -7.01 5.97
C VAL A 136 18.76 -6.85 4.74
N PRO A 137 18.27 -6.94 3.48
CA PRO A 137 19.11 -6.65 2.31
C PRO A 137 19.74 -5.25 2.31
N MET A 138 19.00 -4.22 2.74
CA MET A 138 19.53 -2.86 2.83
C MET A 138 20.65 -2.75 3.88
N ALA A 139 20.45 -3.36 5.05
CA ALA A 139 21.46 -3.40 6.10
C ALA A 139 22.71 -4.18 5.66
N MET A 140 22.53 -5.30 4.95
CA MET A 140 23.64 -6.06 4.35
C MET A 140 24.42 -5.20 3.37
N LYS A 141 23.74 -4.49 2.48
CA LYS A 141 24.39 -3.60 1.50
C LYS A 141 25.26 -2.56 2.19
N ILE A 142 24.72 -1.83 3.16
CA ILE A 142 25.46 -0.78 3.85
C ILE A 142 26.59 -1.33 4.72
N ALA A 143 26.37 -2.46 5.40
CA ALA A 143 27.40 -3.11 6.21
C ALA A 143 28.56 -3.62 5.35
N LEU A 144 28.30 -4.08 4.12
CA LEU A 144 29.32 -4.55 3.18
C LEU A 144 29.97 -3.42 2.39
N ASP A 145 29.22 -2.40 1.96
CA ASP A 145 29.76 -1.20 1.31
C ASP A 145 30.74 -0.48 2.24
N GLY A 146 30.42 -0.40 3.54
CA GLY A 146 31.32 0.14 4.57
C GLY A 146 32.64 -0.63 4.71
N LEU A 147 32.69 -1.91 4.30
CA LEU A 147 33.91 -2.73 4.28
C LEU A 147 34.76 -2.51 3.02
N LEU A 148 34.18 -2.02 1.91
CA LEU A 148 34.88 -1.84 0.64
C LEU A 148 35.70 -0.54 0.57
N GLU A 149 35.33 0.49 1.33
CA GLU A 149 35.93 1.83 1.24
C GLU A 149 37.12 2.08 2.21
N TYR A 150 37.44 1.12 3.06
CA TYR A 150 38.48 1.26 4.09
C TYR A 150 39.31 -0.03 4.19
N ASN A 151 40.59 0.09 4.54
CA ASN A 151 41.48 -1.03 4.89
C ASN A 151 40.99 -1.74 6.18
N TYR A 152 39.79 -2.31 6.17
CA TYR A 152 39.22 -3.01 7.31
C TYR A 152 39.75 -4.43 7.36
N LYS A 153 40.40 -4.76 8.47
CA LYS A 153 40.64 -6.14 8.86
C LYS A 153 39.36 -6.62 9.54
N THR A 154 38.53 -7.39 8.84
CA THR A 154 37.62 -8.31 9.54
C THR A 154 38.47 -9.12 10.54
N ARG A 155 38.03 -9.21 11.80
CA ARG A 155 38.77 -9.98 12.82
C ARG A 155 38.59 -11.48 12.66
N ASP A 156 37.59 -11.90 11.88
CA ASP A 156 37.63 -13.22 11.27
C ASP A 156 38.65 -13.20 10.13
N THR A 157 39.88 -13.63 10.43
CA THR A 157 41.02 -13.66 9.48
C THR A 157 40.74 -14.46 8.21
N SER A 158 39.61 -15.17 8.18
CA SER A 158 39.19 -16.05 7.10
C SER A 158 38.44 -15.30 5.98
N ILE A 159 37.77 -14.17 6.25
CA ILE A 159 37.05 -13.36 5.25
C ILE A 159 37.87 -12.11 4.93
N SER A 160 38.90 -12.25 4.10
CA SER A 160 39.86 -11.17 3.80
C SER A 160 39.40 -10.18 2.71
N ASP A 161 38.44 -10.59 1.87
CA ASP A 161 37.95 -9.80 0.73
C ASP A 161 36.60 -10.35 0.26
N VAL A 162 35.53 -9.59 0.48
CA VAL A 162 34.17 -9.96 0.04
C VAL A 162 34.01 -9.77 -1.49
N GLY A 163 34.85 -8.95 -2.12
CA GLY A 163 34.83 -8.67 -3.56
C GLY A 163 35.21 -9.85 -4.46
N LYS A 164 35.72 -10.95 -3.87
CA LYS A 164 36.02 -12.20 -4.59
C LYS A 164 34.79 -13.08 -4.85
N TYR A 165 33.67 -12.78 -4.23
CA TYR A 165 32.45 -13.57 -4.34
C TYR A 165 31.45 -12.93 -5.28
N GLU A 166 30.79 -13.74 -6.11
CA GLU A 166 29.71 -13.29 -6.98
C GLU A 166 28.40 -13.08 -6.18
N LYS A 167 28.26 -13.78 -5.04
CA LYS A 167 27.05 -13.78 -4.21
C LYS A 167 27.38 -13.87 -2.72
N VAL A 168 26.65 -13.15 -1.88
CA VAL A 168 26.75 -13.19 -0.41
C VAL A 168 25.39 -13.53 0.20
N GLU A 169 25.31 -14.54 1.06
CA GLU A 169 24.07 -15.04 1.67
C GLU A 169 24.08 -14.94 3.20
N VAL A 170 23.00 -14.39 3.77
CA VAL A 170 22.67 -14.41 5.20
C VAL A 170 21.29 -15.02 5.39
N SER A 171 21.13 -15.87 6.39
CA SER A 171 19.82 -16.35 6.83
C SER A 171 19.44 -15.72 8.17
N VAL A 172 18.20 -15.23 8.29
CA VAL A 172 17.62 -14.71 9.52
C VAL A 172 16.44 -15.59 9.91
N LEU A 173 16.50 -16.22 11.07
CA LEU A 173 15.43 -17.02 11.63
C LEU A 173 14.80 -16.28 12.82
N LEU A 174 13.50 -16.05 12.74
CA LEU A 174 12.69 -15.49 13.82
C LEU A 174 11.97 -16.61 14.54
N CYS A 175 12.14 -16.70 15.87
CA CYS A 175 11.64 -17.81 16.67
C CYS A 175 11.13 -17.36 18.05
N ASN A 176 10.50 -18.29 18.77
CA ASN A 176 10.08 -18.08 20.16
C ASN A 176 11.25 -18.32 21.14
N ASP A 177 11.03 -18.01 22.42
CA ASP A 177 12.05 -18.17 23.46
C ASP A 177 12.46 -19.63 23.69
N ASN A 178 11.51 -20.56 23.61
CA ASN A 178 11.77 -21.99 23.82
C ASN A 178 12.77 -22.52 22.79
N PHE A 179 12.57 -22.15 21.52
CA PHE A 179 13.45 -22.54 20.43
C PHE A 179 14.86 -21.98 20.62
N ILE A 180 14.98 -20.67 20.89
CA ILE A 180 16.31 -20.06 21.05
C ILE A 180 17.01 -20.52 22.34
N GLN A 181 16.27 -20.83 23.41
CA GLN A 181 16.82 -21.39 24.65
C GLN A 181 17.44 -22.76 24.40
N ASN A 182 16.76 -23.63 23.65
CA ASN A 182 17.29 -24.94 23.28
C ASN A 182 18.58 -24.79 22.46
N LEU A 183 18.60 -23.89 21.47
CA LEU A 183 19.80 -23.58 20.72
C LEU A 183 20.92 -22.99 21.61
N ASN A 184 20.60 -22.08 22.51
CA ASN A 184 21.58 -21.47 23.42
C ASN A 184 22.19 -22.51 24.36
N LYS A 185 21.41 -23.49 24.81
CA LYS A 185 21.88 -24.62 25.60
C LYS A 185 22.80 -25.53 24.78
N GLU A 186 22.41 -25.89 23.57
CA GLU A 186 23.21 -26.75 22.70
C GLU A 186 24.54 -26.12 22.27
N TRP A 187 24.52 -24.83 21.90
CA TRP A 187 25.67 -24.16 21.30
C TRP A 187 26.57 -23.43 22.31
N ARG A 188 25.99 -22.88 23.38
CA ARG A 188 26.72 -22.08 24.38
C ARG A 188 26.68 -22.70 25.78
N GLY A 189 26.01 -23.84 25.97
CA GLY A 189 25.84 -24.45 27.29
C GLY A 189 24.96 -23.63 28.24
N LYS A 190 24.21 -22.65 27.75
CA LYS A 190 23.39 -21.73 28.55
C LYS A 190 21.90 -22.06 28.41
N ASP A 191 21.31 -22.61 29.46
CA ASP A 191 19.90 -23.00 29.49
C ASP A 191 18.99 -21.80 29.83
N CYS A 192 19.02 -20.78 28.98
CA CYS A 192 18.13 -19.62 29.05
C CYS A 192 17.90 -19.03 27.66
N ALA A 193 16.77 -18.36 27.46
CA ALA A 193 16.53 -17.59 26.23
C ALA A 193 17.54 -16.43 26.12
N THR A 194 18.04 -16.20 24.91
CA THR A 194 18.87 -15.04 24.57
C THR A 194 18.14 -14.22 23.51
N ASP A 195 18.54 -12.96 23.35
CA ASP A 195 18.02 -12.07 22.31
C ASP A 195 18.37 -12.54 20.90
N MET A 196 19.65 -12.85 20.66
CA MET A 196 20.16 -13.25 19.35
C MET A 196 21.37 -14.18 19.43
N LEU A 197 21.38 -15.17 18.54
CA LEU A 197 22.53 -16.01 18.21
C LEU A 197 22.98 -15.69 16.77
N SER A 198 24.28 -15.53 16.59
CA SER A 198 24.91 -15.38 15.27
C SER A 198 25.87 -16.55 15.09
N VAL A 199 25.67 -17.35 14.05
CA VAL A 199 26.48 -18.53 13.75
C VAL A 199 27.12 -18.35 12.38
N SER A 200 28.43 -18.12 12.36
CA SER A 200 29.20 -18.09 11.11
C SER A 200 29.18 -19.47 10.45
N GLN A 201 28.89 -19.50 9.15
CA GLN A 201 28.97 -20.70 8.31
C GLN A 201 30.14 -20.64 7.35
N PHE A 202 31.06 -19.70 7.56
CA PHE A 202 32.23 -19.57 6.71
C PHE A 202 33.14 -20.81 6.84
N ILE A 203 33.50 -21.40 5.70
CA ILE A 203 34.46 -22.49 5.61
C ILE A 203 35.72 -21.94 4.92
N PRO A 204 36.84 -21.79 5.64
CA PRO A 204 38.11 -21.40 5.03
C PRO A 204 38.50 -22.34 3.89
N ASP A 205 39.09 -21.78 2.83
CA ASP A 205 39.64 -22.51 1.67
C ASP A 205 38.62 -23.21 0.75
N LEU A 206 37.31 -22.92 0.91
CA LEU A 206 36.28 -23.40 0.00
C LEU A 206 36.12 -22.44 -1.21
N ASP A 207 36.59 -22.88 -2.38
CA ASP A 207 36.54 -22.11 -3.63
C ASP A 207 35.15 -22.22 -4.29
N VAL A 208 34.17 -21.51 -3.73
CA VAL A 208 32.81 -21.40 -4.27
C VAL A 208 32.47 -19.93 -4.52
N PRO A 209 31.72 -19.61 -5.59
CA PRO A 209 31.39 -18.22 -5.96
C PRO A 209 30.42 -17.55 -4.98
N THR A 210 29.90 -18.28 -3.98
CA THR A 210 28.94 -17.78 -2.99
C THR A 210 29.52 -17.82 -1.59
N LEU A 211 29.58 -16.65 -0.93
CA LEU A 211 29.92 -16.50 0.48
C LEU A 211 28.68 -16.72 1.35
N MET A 212 28.67 -17.77 2.16
CA MET A 212 27.65 -17.96 3.20
C MET A 212 28.12 -17.31 4.50
N LEU A 213 27.65 -16.08 4.80
CA LEU A 213 28.03 -15.35 6.01
C LEU A 213 27.55 -16.08 7.27
N GLY A 214 26.33 -16.61 7.25
CA GLY A 214 25.81 -17.45 8.33
C GLY A 214 24.37 -17.20 8.70
N ASP A 215 24.00 -17.69 9.89
CA ASP A 215 22.65 -17.60 10.43
C ASP A 215 22.58 -16.58 11.57
N ILE A 216 21.55 -15.75 11.55
CA ILE A 216 21.14 -14.87 12.66
C ILE A 216 19.80 -15.40 13.18
N VAL A 217 19.78 -15.91 14.41
CA VAL A 217 18.57 -16.41 15.06
C VAL A 217 18.14 -15.41 16.13
N ILE A 218 16.92 -14.90 16.06
CA ILE A 218 16.41 -13.86 16.96
C ILE A 218 15.12 -14.34 17.62
N SER A 219 15.06 -14.25 18.96
CA SER A 219 13.80 -14.46 19.67
C SER A 219 12.93 -13.21 19.57
N VAL A 220 11.75 -13.36 18.97
CA VAL A 220 10.78 -12.26 18.84
C VAL A 220 10.21 -11.87 20.21
N GLU A 221 10.00 -12.84 21.09
CA GLU A 221 9.46 -12.60 22.43
C GLU A 221 10.48 -11.86 23.32
N THR A 222 11.76 -12.25 23.24
CA THR A 222 12.83 -11.54 23.93
C THR A 222 13.03 -10.14 23.35
N ALA A 223 13.02 -9.99 22.02
CA ALA A 223 13.09 -8.68 21.37
C ALA A 223 11.91 -7.79 21.80
N ALA A 224 10.69 -8.31 21.86
CA ALA A 224 9.52 -7.54 22.31
C ALA A 224 9.67 -7.04 23.76
N ARG A 225 10.19 -7.88 24.67
CA ARG A 225 10.47 -7.46 26.06
C ARG A 225 11.57 -6.39 26.13
N GLN A 226 12.61 -6.50 25.32
CA GLN A 226 13.67 -5.50 25.27
C GLN A 226 13.17 -4.18 24.68
N ALA A 227 12.35 -4.25 23.62
CA ALA A 227 11.72 -3.10 23.01
C ALA A 227 10.87 -2.32 24.02
N GLU A 228 10.09 -3.03 24.83
CA GLU A 228 9.31 -2.42 25.91
C GLU A 228 10.20 -1.79 26.98
N ALA A 229 11.21 -2.52 27.47
CA ALA A 229 12.12 -2.05 28.52
C ALA A 229 12.90 -0.79 28.10
N ARG A 230 13.23 -0.66 26.81
CA ARG A 230 13.98 0.47 26.23
C ARG A 230 13.08 1.56 25.64
N GLY A 231 11.76 1.36 25.62
CA GLY A 231 10.78 2.34 25.17
C GLY A 231 10.80 2.61 23.65
N HIS A 232 10.98 1.56 22.84
CA HIS A 232 11.01 1.64 21.37
C HIS A 232 10.24 0.49 20.70
N THR A 233 10.14 0.50 19.36
CA THR A 233 9.30 -0.46 18.63
C THR A 233 9.94 -1.85 18.57
N LEU A 234 9.15 -2.92 18.42
CA LEU A 234 9.68 -4.26 18.12
C LEU A 234 10.50 -4.23 16.82
N LEU A 235 10.04 -3.48 15.82
CA LEU A 235 10.75 -3.30 14.55
C LEU A 235 12.14 -2.67 14.75
N ASP A 236 12.27 -1.66 15.62
CA ASP A 236 13.55 -1.00 15.93
C ASP A 236 14.49 -1.92 16.68
N GLU A 237 13.96 -2.71 17.63
CA GLU A 237 14.76 -3.71 18.32
C GLU A 237 15.24 -4.81 17.35
N LEU A 238 14.37 -5.34 16.48
CA LEU A 238 14.77 -6.34 15.48
C LEU A 238 15.76 -5.78 14.46
N ARG A 239 15.59 -4.53 14.02
CA ARG A 239 16.56 -3.81 13.18
C ARG A 239 17.93 -3.74 13.84
N THR A 240 17.95 -3.38 15.12
CA THR A 240 19.18 -3.30 15.92
C THR A 240 19.82 -4.68 16.06
N LEU A 241 19.04 -5.72 16.38
CA LEU A 241 19.52 -7.09 16.53
C LEU A 241 20.04 -7.68 15.21
N VAL A 242 19.43 -7.35 14.07
CA VAL A 242 19.94 -7.74 12.75
C VAL A 242 21.27 -7.06 12.45
N VAL A 243 21.39 -5.73 12.64
CA VAL A 243 22.66 -5.02 12.42
C VAL A 243 23.75 -5.59 13.32
N ARG A 244 23.44 -5.81 14.60
CA ARG A 244 24.34 -6.45 15.55
C ARG A 244 24.73 -7.87 15.14
N GLY A 245 23.79 -8.64 14.61
CA GLY A 245 24.02 -9.99 14.10
C GLY A 245 24.93 -10.00 12.90
N LEU A 246 24.72 -9.09 11.94
CA LEU A 246 25.58 -8.90 10.77
C LEU A 246 26.99 -8.52 11.19
N LEU A 247 27.15 -7.55 12.10
CA LEU A 247 28.45 -7.17 12.64
C LEU A 247 29.16 -8.37 13.30
N ARG A 248 28.45 -9.21 14.06
CA ARG A 248 29.03 -10.43 14.63
C ARG A 248 29.46 -11.44 13.55
N LEU A 249 28.67 -11.62 12.50
CA LEU A 249 29.06 -12.48 11.36
C LEU A 249 30.27 -11.92 10.60
N LEU A 250 30.48 -10.60 10.63
CA LEU A 250 31.64 -9.91 10.07
C LEU A 250 32.85 -9.88 11.04
N GLY A 251 32.74 -10.53 12.20
CA GLY A 251 33.82 -10.70 13.16
C GLY A 251 33.94 -9.60 14.23
N PHE A 252 32.95 -8.73 14.38
CA PHE A 252 32.89 -7.80 15.51
C PHE A 252 32.40 -8.53 16.77
N ASP A 253 33.23 -8.54 17.82
CA ASP A 253 32.89 -9.19 19.10
C ASP A 253 33.17 -8.25 20.28
N ARG A 254 32.12 -7.95 21.05
CA ARG A 254 32.16 -7.08 22.24
C ARG A 254 32.83 -7.74 23.44
N GLN A 255 33.05 -9.05 23.43
CA GLN A 255 33.61 -9.80 24.55
C GLN A 255 35.14 -9.86 24.56
N ILE A 256 35.80 -9.32 23.51
CA ILE A 256 37.25 -9.37 23.35
C ILE A 256 37.95 -8.26 24.17
N SER A 257 37.48 -7.00 24.05
CA SER A 257 37.99 -5.87 24.83
C SER A 257 36.99 -4.69 24.81
N ASP A 258 37.19 -3.72 25.72
CA ASP A 258 36.38 -2.50 25.75
C ASP A 258 36.52 -1.68 24.46
N GLU A 259 37.71 -1.67 23.85
CA GLU A 259 37.93 -1.02 22.55
C GLU A 259 37.15 -1.69 21.42
N ALA A 260 37.11 -3.02 21.40
CA ALA A 260 36.33 -3.77 20.41
C ALA A 260 34.82 -3.56 20.60
N ALA A 261 34.36 -3.41 21.84
CA ALA A 261 32.97 -3.08 22.14
C ALA A 261 32.58 -1.67 21.66
N MET A 262 33.47 -0.68 21.85
CA MET A 262 33.26 0.70 21.36
C MET A 262 33.27 0.79 19.83
N GLU A 263 34.17 0.04 19.19
CA GLU A 263 34.28 -0.03 17.73
C GLU A 263 33.00 -0.61 17.11
N MET A 264 32.52 -1.75 17.63
CA MET A 264 31.26 -2.35 17.19
C MET A 264 30.06 -1.42 17.40
N GLU A 265 29.99 -0.71 18.52
CA GLU A 265 28.90 0.21 18.81
C GLU A 265 28.89 1.42 17.86
N LYS A 266 30.07 1.93 17.50
CA LYS A 266 30.21 3.00 16.51
C LYS A 266 29.71 2.56 15.13
N GLU A 267 30.05 1.35 14.71
CA GLU A 267 29.59 0.80 13.43
C GLU A 267 28.10 0.48 13.43
N GLU A 268 27.57 -0.07 14.53
CA GLU A 268 26.13 -0.29 14.72
C GLU A 268 25.36 1.03 14.53
N LEU A 269 25.83 2.12 15.15
CA LEU A 269 25.24 3.45 14.99
C LEU A 269 25.39 4.03 13.58
N LEU A 270 26.51 3.77 12.90
CA LEU A 270 26.75 4.27 11.55
C LEU A 270 25.79 3.59 10.57
N ILE A 271 25.67 2.28 10.61
CA ILE A 271 24.76 1.50 9.76
C ILE A 271 23.31 1.93 10.01
N LEU A 272 22.88 2.02 11.27
CA LEU A 272 21.53 2.44 11.62
C LEU A 272 21.21 3.87 11.12
N LYS A 273 22.16 4.81 11.22
CA LYS A 273 22.01 6.18 10.69
C LYS A 273 21.94 6.22 9.16
N SER A 274 22.81 5.46 8.48
CA SER A 274 22.86 5.40 7.02
C SER A 274 21.58 4.80 6.42
N LEU A 275 20.95 3.86 7.13
CA LEU A 275 19.66 3.30 6.78
C LEU A 275 18.48 4.26 7.00
N ARG A 276 18.72 5.42 7.63
CA ARG A 276 17.71 6.40 8.05
C ARG A 276 16.59 5.81 8.91
N TRP A 277 16.86 4.69 9.58
CA TRP A 277 15.91 4.11 10.54
C TRP A 277 15.85 5.01 11.78
N LYS A 278 14.66 5.51 12.11
CA LYS A 278 14.42 6.42 13.25
C LYS A 278 13.55 5.74 14.30
N GLY A 279 13.95 5.85 15.57
CA GLY A 279 13.27 5.30 16.74
C GLY A 279 13.92 5.78 18.05
N LYS A 280 13.16 5.82 19.15
CA LYS A 280 13.73 6.02 20.50
C LYS A 280 14.67 4.84 20.82
N GLY A 281 15.69 5.02 21.66
CA GLY A 281 16.59 3.92 22.06
C GLY A 281 17.71 3.55 21.06
N LEU A 282 17.67 4.01 19.80
CA LEU A 282 18.75 3.77 18.81
C LEU A 282 20.09 4.47 19.13
N ALA A 283 20.20 5.19 20.26
CA ALA A 283 21.41 5.93 20.62
C ALA A 283 21.75 5.98 22.13
N LYS A 284 21.11 5.18 23.03
CA LYS A 284 21.52 5.14 24.46
C LYS A 284 21.28 3.79 25.17
N ASN A 285 22.40 3.24 25.64
CA ASN A 285 22.65 2.42 26.85
C ASN A 285 22.31 0.92 26.90
N ALA A 286 23.37 0.12 27.08
CA ALA A 286 23.39 -1.12 27.88
C ALA A 286 23.89 -0.81 29.32
N PRO A 287 23.58 -1.65 30.32
CA PRO A 287 24.53 -2.72 30.66
C PRO A 287 23.90 -4.08 30.95
N ASP A 288 24.78 -5.06 30.82
CA ASP A 288 24.71 -6.52 30.95
C ASP A 288 23.98 -7.04 32.21
N LEU A 289 22.92 -7.84 32.01
CA LEU A 289 22.26 -8.65 33.06
C LEU A 289 22.77 -10.08 33.00
N SER A 290 24.02 -10.28 33.42
CA SER A 290 24.54 -11.62 33.69
C SER A 290 25.47 -11.63 34.91
N LYS A 291 24.88 -11.50 36.12
CA LYS A 291 25.35 -12.17 37.35
C LYS A 291 24.32 -12.04 38.48
N PRO A 292 24.07 -13.12 39.25
CA PRO A 292 23.15 -13.10 40.38
C PRO A 292 23.91 -12.66 41.64
N ASN A 293 23.34 -11.76 42.43
CA ASN A 293 23.66 -11.67 43.85
C ASN A 293 22.37 -11.42 44.63
N THR A 294 21.95 -12.52 45.26
CA THR A 294 21.27 -12.60 46.54
C THR A 294 21.67 -11.49 47.52
N GLU A 295 20.69 -10.80 48.09
CA GLU A 295 20.40 -10.78 49.53
C GLU A 295 19.14 -9.94 49.80
N THR A 296 18.02 -10.65 50.04
CA THR A 296 17.10 -10.57 51.20
C THR A 296 17.22 -9.36 52.14
N LEU A 297 16.16 -8.75 52.71
CA LEU A 297 14.89 -9.27 53.23
C LEU A 297 13.93 -8.10 53.58
N ASP A 298 12.64 -8.44 53.68
CA ASP A 298 11.51 -7.79 54.37
C ASP A 298 10.92 -6.49 53.80
N GLY A 299 9.63 -6.38 53.45
CA GLY A 299 8.53 -7.33 53.57
C GLY A 299 7.20 -6.56 53.51
N GLN A 300 6.39 -6.82 52.49
CA GLN A 300 4.92 -6.91 52.58
C GLN A 300 4.36 -7.37 51.23
N VAL A 301 4.12 -8.68 51.14
CA VAL A 301 3.32 -9.31 50.09
C VAL A 301 1.93 -9.56 50.69
N THR A 302 0.88 -9.04 50.06
CA THR A 302 -0.35 -9.81 49.87
C THR A 302 -0.90 -9.61 48.46
N ASN A 303 -0.64 -10.64 47.65
CA ASN A 303 -1.41 -11.20 46.53
C ASN A 303 -2.68 -10.48 46.06
N SER A 304 -2.73 -10.18 44.75
CA SER A 304 -3.26 -11.17 43.80
C SER A 304 -3.00 -10.78 42.34
N LEU A 305 -2.02 -11.46 41.74
CA LEU A 305 -1.83 -11.64 40.31
C LEU A 305 -3.08 -12.24 39.67
N LYS A 306 -3.60 -11.59 38.61
CA LYS A 306 -4.15 -12.20 37.38
C LYS A 306 -4.68 -11.14 36.42
N ARG A 307 -3.80 -10.65 35.56
CA ARG A 307 -4.02 -10.58 34.09
C ARG A 307 -2.70 -10.17 33.44
N ALA A 308 -1.96 -11.17 33.02
CA ALA A 308 -1.03 -11.06 31.92
C ALA A 308 -1.80 -10.58 30.68
N GLY A 309 -1.25 -9.60 29.94
CA GLY A 309 -1.80 -9.14 28.68
C GLY A 309 -1.43 -7.69 28.37
N SER A 310 -0.62 -7.54 27.30
CA SER A 310 -0.29 -6.31 26.59
C SER A 310 1.00 -5.60 27.02
N LEU A 311 2.11 -6.12 26.48
CA LEU A 311 3.33 -5.35 26.18
C LEU A 311 2.94 -4.08 25.41
N ARG A 312 3.39 -2.89 25.84
CA ARG A 312 3.08 -1.63 25.16
C ARG A 312 4.10 -1.33 24.06
N PHE A 313 3.80 -1.79 22.84
CA PHE A 313 4.46 -1.45 21.59
C PHE A 313 4.36 0.05 21.26
N TYR A 314 5.21 0.54 20.37
CA TYR A 314 5.05 1.86 19.74
C TYR A 314 3.63 2.01 19.23
N ARG A 315 2.90 2.93 19.87
CA ARG A 315 1.65 3.40 19.32
C ARG A 315 2.00 4.55 18.39
N PRO A 316 1.70 4.45 17.07
CA PRO A 316 1.74 5.63 16.24
C PRO A 316 0.86 6.71 16.91
N LYS A 317 1.33 7.96 16.87
CA LYS A 317 0.67 9.09 17.53
C LYS A 317 -0.82 9.15 17.16
N PHE A 318 -1.12 8.80 15.92
CA PHE A 318 -2.47 8.62 15.40
C PHE A 318 -2.65 7.18 14.94
N LYS A 319 -3.80 6.58 15.25
CA LYS A 319 -4.20 5.29 14.68
C LYS A 319 -4.85 5.45 13.31
N TYR A 320 -5.43 6.61 13.04
CA TYR A 320 -6.18 6.90 11.82
C TYR A 320 -5.77 8.24 11.21
N ILE A 321 -5.66 8.27 9.89
CA ILE A 321 -5.58 9.49 9.10
C ILE A 321 -6.81 9.52 8.20
N PHE A 322 -7.65 10.54 8.36
CA PHE A 322 -8.73 10.84 7.43
C PHE A 322 -8.21 11.85 6.41
N CYS A 323 -8.29 11.49 5.13
CA CYS A 323 -7.75 12.29 4.06
C CYS A 323 -8.84 12.60 3.03
N ASP A 324 -9.02 13.89 2.76
CA ASP A 324 -9.76 14.33 1.59
C ASP A 324 -9.03 14.01 0.27
N MET A 325 -9.76 14.03 -0.84
CA MET A 325 -9.25 13.80 -2.19
C MET A 325 -9.03 15.08 -2.99
N ASP A 326 -10.09 15.66 -3.55
CA ASP A 326 -9.99 16.76 -4.52
C ASP A 326 -9.54 18.06 -3.83
N GLY A 327 -8.38 18.60 -4.21
CA GLY A 327 -7.81 19.78 -3.52
C GLY A 327 -6.93 19.43 -2.32
N THR A 328 -6.86 18.14 -1.96
CA THR A 328 -6.04 17.64 -0.86
C THR A 328 -5.03 16.58 -1.31
N LEU A 329 -5.49 15.33 -1.51
CA LEU A 329 -4.63 14.24 -2.00
C LEU A 329 -4.37 14.34 -3.51
N LEU A 330 -5.37 14.81 -4.25
CA LEU A 330 -5.29 15.09 -5.67
C LEU A 330 -4.81 16.53 -5.88
N ASN A 331 -3.79 16.67 -6.72
CA ASN A 331 -3.26 17.96 -7.13
C ASN A 331 -4.23 18.69 -8.08
N SER A 332 -3.86 19.88 -8.55
CA SER A 332 -4.66 20.69 -9.50
C SER A 332 -4.95 20.01 -10.84
N LYS A 333 -4.26 18.89 -11.14
CA LYS A 333 -4.46 18.08 -12.34
C LYS A 333 -5.28 16.80 -12.06
N SER A 334 -5.91 16.71 -10.89
CA SER A 334 -6.66 15.54 -10.43
C SER A 334 -5.81 14.26 -10.35
N GLN A 335 -4.52 14.40 -10.01
CA GLN A 335 -3.57 13.29 -9.93
C GLN A 335 -2.99 13.15 -8.52
N VAL A 336 -2.74 11.91 -8.11
CA VAL A 336 -1.93 11.62 -6.91
C VAL A 336 -0.46 11.62 -7.31
N THR A 337 0.37 12.38 -6.60
CA THR A 337 1.82 12.37 -6.82
C THR A 337 2.46 11.12 -6.23
N ALA A 338 3.62 10.72 -6.76
CA ALA A 338 4.38 9.58 -6.22
C ALA A 338 4.72 9.77 -4.74
N ARG A 339 5.04 11.02 -4.33
CA ARG A 339 5.39 11.35 -2.95
C ARG A 339 4.21 11.20 -1.99
N ASN A 340 3.01 11.66 -2.36
CA ASN A 340 1.79 11.43 -1.58
C ASN A 340 1.50 9.93 -1.47
N ALA A 341 1.64 9.17 -2.56
CA ALA A 341 1.44 7.73 -2.53
C ALA A 341 2.43 6.99 -1.63
N GLU A 342 3.71 7.32 -1.69
CA GLU A 342 4.75 6.77 -0.81
C GLU A 342 4.48 7.08 0.67
N ALA A 343 4.12 8.32 0.99
CA ALA A 343 3.82 8.73 2.36
C ALA A 343 2.63 7.94 2.95
N LEU A 344 1.58 7.70 2.15
CA LEU A 344 0.42 6.91 2.57
C LEU A 344 0.78 5.43 2.74
N LYS A 345 1.58 4.85 1.83
CA LYS A 345 2.07 3.47 1.95
C LYS A 345 2.94 3.31 3.21
N GLU A 346 3.78 4.30 3.51
CA GLU A 346 4.65 4.31 4.69
C GLU A 346 3.87 4.53 6.00
N ALA A 347 2.86 5.40 6.01
CA ALA A 347 1.98 5.55 7.17
C ALA A 347 1.27 4.23 7.51
N ARG A 348 0.80 3.53 6.47
CA ARG A 348 0.16 2.22 6.63
C ARG A 348 1.14 1.13 7.08
N SER A 349 2.37 1.11 6.57
CA SER A 349 3.41 0.17 7.01
C SER A 349 3.73 0.33 8.50
N ARG A 350 3.50 1.52 9.06
CA ARG A 350 3.67 1.87 10.48
C ARG A 350 2.41 1.67 11.33
N GLY A 351 1.39 1.02 10.80
CA GLY A 351 0.16 0.68 11.52
C GLY A 351 -0.87 1.81 11.60
N VAL A 352 -0.72 2.89 10.83
CA VAL A 352 -1.72 3.95 10.71
C VAL A 352 -2.74 3.57 9.64
N ASN A 353 -4.02 3.54 10.01
CA ASN A 353 -5.10 3.28 9.07
C ASN A 353 -5.44 4.55 8.29
N ILE A 354 -5.37 4.49 6.97
CA ILE A 354 -5.78 5.60 6.11
C ILE A 354 -7.24 5.40 5.73
N VAL A 355 -8.06 6.44 5.91
CA VAL A 355 -9.47 6.45 5.52
C VAL A 355 -9.72 7.63 4.59
N ILE A 356 -10.27 7.34 3.42
CA ILE A 356 -10.68 8.39 2.48
C ILE A 356 -12.00 9.02 2.93
N ALA A 357 -12.05 10.35 2.93
CA ALA A 357 -13.25 11.13 3.21
C ALA A 357 -13.51 12.13 2.08
N THR A 358 -14.41 11.80 1.15
CA THR A 358 -14.54 12.50 -0.13
C THR A 358 -15.98 12.85 -0.50
N GLY A 359 -16.13 13.86 -1.35
CA GLY A 359 -17.40 14.18 -2.03
C GLY A 359 -17.75 13.23 -3.17
N LYS A 360 -16.78 12.41 -3.62
CA LYS A 360 -16.93 11.45 -4.72
C LYS A 360 -17.73 10.21 -4.34
N THR A 361 -18.23 9.49 -5.35
CA THR A 361 -18.68 8.11 -5.18
C THR A 361 -17.50 7.19 -4.84
N ARG A 362 -17.80 6.02 -4.27
CA ARG A 362 -16.77 5.02 -3.95
C ARG A 362 -16.04 4.49 -5.20
N PRO A 363 -16.72 4.14 -6.31
CA PRO A 363 -16.05 3.75 -7.55
C PRO A 363 -15.10 4.83 -8.07
N ALA A 364 -15.52 6.11 -8.05
CA ALA A 364 -14.68 7.21 -8.50
C ALA A 364 -13.42 7.36 -7.66
N ALA A 365 -13.53 7.20 -6.34
CA ALA A 365 -12.37 7.21 -5.45
C ALA A 365 -11.42 6.02 -5.73
N ILE A 366 -11.98 4.83 -5.96
CA ILE A 366 -11.21 3.62 -6.32
C ILE A 366 -10.47 3.84 -7.65
N ASP A 367 -11.15 4.34 -8.67
CA ASP A 367 -10.58 4.56 -10.01
C ASP A 367 -9.46 5.60 -9.98
N ALA A 368 -9.66 6.71 -9.26
CA ALA A 368 -8.64 7.75 -9.10
C ALA A 368 -7.37 7.21 -8.40
N LEU A 369 -7.52 6.33 -7.42
CA LEU A 369 -6.39 5.77 -6.65
C LEU A 369 -5.78 4.51 -7.27
N ASN A 370 -6.48 3.87 -8.22
CA ASN A 370 -5.97 2.71 -8.95
C ASN A 370 -4.74 3.05 -9.80
N MET A 371 -4.68 4.27 -10.34
CA MET A 371 -3.58 4.73 -11.20
C MET A 371 -2.22 4.77 -10.49
N VAL A 372 -2.21 4.75 -9.15
CA VAL A 372 -0.99 4.83 -8.31
C VAL A 372 -0.85 3.64 -7.35
N ASP A 373 -1.56 2.54 -7.61
CA ASP A 373 -1.51 1.32 -6.77
C ASP A 373 -1.84 1.62 -5.30
N LEU A 374 -2.84 2.49 -5.09
CA LEU A 374 -3.43 2.79 -3.78
C LEU A 374 -4.86 2.26 -3.66
N SER A 375 -5.38 1.56 -4.67
CA SER A 375 -6.68 0.89 -4.60
C SER A 375 -6.55 -0.63 -4.41
N GLY A 376 -7.65 -1.31 -4.13
CA GLY A 376 -7.72 -2.76 -4.02
C GLY A 376 -7.32 -3.30 -2.64
N ARG A 377 -7.12 -4.62 -2.55
CA ARG A 377 -6.95 -5.34 -1.26
C ARG A 377 -5.77 -4.83 -0.42
N ASN A 378 -4.73 -4.36 -1.11
CA ASN A 378 -3.52 -3.79 -0.49
C ASN A 378 -3.46 -2.27 -0.66
N GLY A 379 -4.57 -1.63 -1.00
CA GLY A 379 -4.72 -0.18 -1.15
C GLY A 379 -5.21 0.50 0.13
N ILE A 380 -5.46 1.80 0.04
CA ILE A 380 -6.14 2.61 1.07
C ILE A 380 -7.64 2.74 0.78
N VAL A 381 -8.07 2.42 -0.45
CA VAL A 381 -9.48 2.38 -0.84
C VAL A 381 -9.80 1.10 -1.61
N SER A 382 -10.91 0.45 -1.31
CA SER A 382 -11.45 -0.68 -2.07
C SER A 382 -12.91 -0.93 -1.70
N GLU A 383 -13.52 -1.91 -2.36
CA GLU A 383 -14.85 -2.41 -1.97
C GLU A 383 -14.93 -2.98 -0.55
N SER A 384 -13.79 -3.30 0.06
CA SER A 384 -13.74 -3.84 1.43
C SER A 384 -13.10 -2.89 2.45
N SER A 385 -12.62 -1.72 2.03
CA SER A 385 -12.05 -0.72 2.95
C SER A 385 -13.15 0.12 3.60
N PRO A 386 -12.93 0.62 4.84
CA PRO A 386 -13.71 1.72 5.38
C PRO A 386 -13.56 2.98 4.51
N GLY A 387 -14.52 3.90 4.61
CA GLY A 387 -14.48 5.15 3.87
C GLY A 387 -15.73 6.00 4.05
N ILE A 388 -15.58 7.29 3.82
CA ILE A 388 -16.65 8.29 3.85
C ILE A 388 -16.79 8.84 2.43
N PHE A 389 -17.97 8.68 1.84
CA PHE A 389 -18.23 9.03 0.45
C PHE A 389 -19.45 9.94 0.36
N LEU A 390 -19.60 10.59 -0.79
CA LEU A 390 -20.69 11.53 -1.06
C LEU A 390 -20.85 12.56 0.08
N GLN A 391 -19.74 13.15 0.54
CA GLN A 391 -19.72 14.16 1.62
C GLN A 391 -20.24 13.67 2.99
N GLY A 392 -20.11 12.37 3.29
CA GLY A 392 -20.61 11.82 4.55
C GLY A 392 -21.99 11.19 4.47
N LEU A 393 -22.60 11.18 3.29
CA LEU A 393 -23.92 10.57 3.06
C LEU A 393 -23.87 9.05 2.96
N LEU A 394 -22.69 8.49 2.66
CA LEU A 394 -22.44 7.06 2.72
C LEU A 394 -21.18 6.81 3.54
N VAL A 395 -21.30 5.94 4.55
CA VAL A 395 -20.17 5.53 5.38
C VAL A 395 -20.07 4.02 5.36
N TYR A 396 -18.88 3.54 5.01
CA TYR A 396 -18.53 2.13 5.04
C TYR A 396 -17.55 1.86 6.18
N GLY A 397 -17.84 0.84 6.96
CA GLY A 397 -17.00 0.32 8.05
C GLY A 397 -16.06 -0.79 7.60
N LEU A 398 -15.63 -1.60 8.56
CA LEU A 398 -14.74 -2.74 8.29
C LEU A 398 -15.36 -3.72 7.29
N LYS A 399 -14.51 -4.29 6.43
CA LYS A 399 -14.91 -5.22 5.36
C LYS A 399 -15.90 -4.62 4.36
N GLY A 400 -15.95 -3.29 4.24
CA GLY A 400 -16.80 -2.58 3.30
C GLY A 400 -18.29 -2.66 3.63
N ARG A 401 -18.64 -2.87 4.90
CA ARG A 401 -20.03 -2.88 5.32
C ARG A 401 -20.57 -1.46 5.32
N GLU A 402 -21.66 -1.20 4.61
CA GLU A 402 -22.39 0.06 4.76
C GLU A 402 -22.96 0.14 6.20
N ILE A 403 -22.55 1.18 6.93
CA ILE A 403 -22.98 1.41 8.32
C ILE A 403 -23.88 2.64 8.45
N TYR A 404 -23.87 3.51 7.44
CA TYR A 404 -24.72 4.69 7.39
C TYR A 404 -25.01 5.10 5.96
N ARG A 405 -26.24 5.55 5.77
CA ARG A 405 -26.76 6.13 4.54
C ARG A 405 -27.71 7.27 4.91
N ASN A 406 -27.60 8.40 4.21
CA ASN A 406 -28.58 9.47 4.29
C ASN A 406 -29.05 9.87 2.90
N THR A 407 -30.37 9.96 2.72
CA THR A 407 -31.01 10.18 1.43
C THR A 407 -31.67 11.55 1.39
N LEU A 408 -31.58 12.20 0.23
CA LEU A 408 -32.22 13.47 -0.02
C LEU A 408 -33.75 13.28 -0.07
N ASN A 409 -34.46 14.24 0.49
CA ASN A 409 -35.92 14.27 0.45
C ASN A 409 -36.44 14.10 -1.00
N GLN A 410 -37.38 13.17 -1.20
CA GLN A 410 -37.85 12.80 -2.55
C GLN A 410 -38.58 13.96 -3.24
N GLU A 411 -39.31 14.79 -2.50
CA GLU A 411 -39.97 15.98 -3.05
C GLU A 411 -38.94 16.99 -3.57
N VAL A 412 -37.87 17.24 -2.83
CA VAL A 412 -36.74 18.06 -3.29
C VAL A 412 -36.11 17.46 -4.55
N CYS A 413 -35.93 16.13 -4.60
CA CYS A 413 -35.40 15.47 -5.78
C CYS A 413 -36.28 15.70 -7.01
N ARG A 414 -37.60 15.53 -6.85
CA ARG A 414 -38.59 15.73 -7.91
C ARG A 414 -38.58 17.18 -8.40
N GLU A 415 -38.62 18.14 -7.48
CA GLU A 415 -38.57 19.58 -7.80
C GLU A 415 -37.30 19.92 -8.59
N ALA A 416 -36.15 19.37 -8.20
CA ALA A 416 -34.88 19.61 -8.87
C ALA A 416 -34.83 19.03 -10.29
N PHE A 417 -35.34 17.81 -10.50
CA PHE A 417 -35.43 17.23 -11.83
C PHE A 417 -36.40 17.98 -12.75
N LEU A 418 -37.55 18.41 -12.23
CA LEU A 418 -38.50 19.23 -12.99
C LEU A 418 -37.87 20.57 -13.40
N TYR A 419 -37.19 21.24 -12.48
CA TYR A 419 -36.45 22.47 -12.74
C TYR A 419 -35.34 22.26 -13.79
N SER A 420 -34.58 21.17 -13.68
CA SER A 420 -33.54 20.78 -14.66
C SER A 420 -34.11 20.63 -16.06
N LEU A 421 -35.25 19.93 -16.21
CA LEU A 421 -35.91 19.72 -17.50
C LEU A 421 -36.49 21.01 -18.08
N GLU A 422 -37.15 21.83 -17.26
CA GLU A 422 -37.77 23.09 -17.67
C GLU A 422 -36.71 24.08 -18.17
N HIS A 423 -35.62 24.24 -17.43
CA HIS A 423 -34.57 25.21 -17.74
C HIS A 423 -33.44 24.65 -18.59
N LYS A 424 -33.48 23.35 -18.91
CA LYS A 424 -32.43 22.61 -19.63
C LYS A 424 -31.05 22.75 -18.98
N ILE A 425 -31.02 22.72 -17.65
CA ILE A 425 -29.80 22.83 -16.85
C ILE A 425 -29.37 21.41 -16.46
N PRO A 426 -28.15 20.97 -16.81
CA PRO A 426 -27.64 19.65 -16.44
C PRO A 426 -27.75 19.38 -14.94
N LEU A 427 -28.28 18.21 -14.61
CA LEU A 427 -28.44 17.73 -13.24
C LEU A 427 -28.05 16.26 -13.18
N VAL A 428 -27.16 15.93 -12.24
CA VAL A 428 -26.75 14.54 -11.99
C VAL A 428 -27.18 14.14 -10.59
N ALA A 429 -27.86 13.00 -10.49
CA ALA A 429 -28.26 12.40 -9.24
C ALA A 429 -27.38 11.22 -8.88
N PHE A 430 -26.99 11.16 -7.61
CA PHE A 430 -26.11 10.15 -7.07
C PHE A 430 -26.93 9.20 -6.19
N SER A 431 -26.84 7.91 -6.49
CA SER A 431 -27.49 6.82 -5.76
C SER A 431 -26.48 5.69 -5.57
N GLN A 432 -25.83 5.65 -4.40
CA GLN A 432 -24.72 4.76 -4.09
C GLN A 432 -23.59 4.88 -5.12
N ASP A 433 -23.33 3.80 -5.85
CA ASP A 433 -22.26 3.66 -6.84
C ASP A 433 -22.71 4.05 -8.25
N ARG A 434 -23.90 4.65 -8.39
CA ARG A 434 -24.53 4.97 -9.68
C ARG A 434 -24.88 6.45 -9.77
N CYS A 435 -24.82 6.96 -11.00
CA CYS A 435 -25.20 8.31 -11.36
C CYS A 435 -26.35 8.28 -12.37
N PHE A 436 -27.26 9.25 -12.29
CA PHE A 436 -28.42 9.36 -13.18
C PHE A 436 -28.61 10.78 -13.68
N SER A 437 -29.07 10.94 -14.92
CA SER A 437 -29.50 12.22 -15.49
C SER A 437 -30.78 12.03 -16.30
N MET A 438 -31.54 13.11 -16.52
CA MET A 438 -32.74 13.05 -17.37
C MET A 438 -32.44 13.23 -18.86
N PHE A 439 -31.25 13.75 -19.20
CA PHE A 439 -30.83 13.97 -20.57
C PHE A 439 -29.32 13.98 -20.72
N GLU A 440 -28.86 13.70 -21.94
CA GLU A 440 -27.45 13.77 -22.32
C GLU A 440 -26.99 15.22 -22.38
N HIS A 441 -25.80 15.50 -21.86
CA HIS A 441 -25.17 16.80 -21.96
C HIS A 441 -23.65 16.68 -21.76
N PRO A 442 -22.80 17.43 -22.49
CA PRO A 442 -21.35 17.35 -22.32
C PRO A 442 -20.86 17.61 -20.89
N LEU A 443 -21.54 18.50 -20.16
CA LEU A 443 -21.24 18.75 -18.75
C LEU A 443 -21.58 17.56 -17.83
N VAL A 444 -22.58 16.74 -18.17
CA VAL A 444 -22.85 15.49 -17.44
C VAL A 444 -21.72 14.50 -17.66
N ASP A 445 -21.27 14.33 -18.91
CA ASP A 445 -20.15 13.44 -19.23
C ASP A 445 -18.84 13.90 -18.58
N SER A 446 -18.66 15.22 -18.38
CA SER A 446 -17.45 15.76 -17.73
C SER A 446 -17.22 15.24 -16.31
N LEU A 447 -18.29 14.87 -15.57
CA LEU A 447 -18.12 14.24 -14.24
C LEU A 447 -17.44 12.87 -14.35
N HIS A 448 -17.73 12.12 -15.41
CA HIS A 448 -17.08 10.84 -15.67
C HIS A 448 -15.64 11.04 -16.14
N ASP A 449 -15.45 11.88 -17.16
CA ASP A 449 -14.17 12.02 -17.84
C ASP A 449 -13.10 12.73 -16.99
N VAL A 450 -13.51 13.70 -16.16
CA VAL A 450 -12.58 14.54 -15.37
C VAL A 450 -12.55 14.12 -13.90
N TYR A 451 -13.70 13.77 -13.31
CA TYR A 451 -13.82 13.51 -11.88
C TYR A 451 -13.93 12.03 -11.54
N HIS A 452 -13.85 11.15 -12.54
CA HIS A 452 -13.94 9.69 -12.45
C HIS A 452 -15.29 9.18 -11.94
N GLU A 453 -16.34 10.00 -11.94
CA GLU A 453 -17.66 9.55 -11.51
C GLU A 453 -18.22 8.46 -12.43
N PRO A 454 -19.07 7.54 -11.94
CA PRO A 454 -19.78 6.60 -12.79
C PRO A 454 -20.50 7.34 -13.92
N LYS A 455 -20.43 6.81 -15.14
CA LYS A 455 -21.13 7.39 -16.28
C LYS A 455 -22.62 7.46 -15.95
N ALA A 456 -23.20 8.67 -16.07
CA ALA A 456 -24.59 8.89 -15.73
C ALA A 456 -25.52 8.11 -16.67
N GLU A 457 -26.41 7.32 -16.08
CA GLU A 457 -27.46 6.63 -16.80
C GLU A 457 -28.58 7.61 -17.15
N ILE A 458 -28.99 7.64 -18.42
CA ILE A 458 -30.07 8.51 -18.87
C ILE A 458 -31.42 7.84 -18.59
N VAL A 459 -32.24 8.51 -17.78
CA VAL A 459 -33.56 8.01 -17.36
C VAL A 459 -34.65 8.90 -17.95
N SER A 460 -35.73 8.29 -18.43
CA SER A 460 -36.82 8.99 -19.11
C SER A 460 -37.99 9.40 -18.20
N SER A 461 -38.00 8.94 -16.94
CA SER A 461 -39.09 9.18 -15.99
C SER A 461 -38.57 9.45 -14.58
N ILE A 462 -38.94 10.62 -14.05
CA ILE A 462 -38.65 11.02 -12.67
C ILE A 462 -39.34 10.06 -11.70
N ASP A 463 -40.60 9.71 -11.95
CA ASP A 463 -41.38 8.80 -11.08
C ASP A 463 -40.75 7.42 -10.99
N GLN A 464 -40.28 6.89 -12.12
CA GLN A 464 -39.63 5.58 -12.14
C GLN A 464 -38.28 5.62 -11.41
N LEU A 465 -37.50 6.69 -11.60
CA LEU A 465 -36.22 6.85 -10.91
C LEU A 465 -36.44 6.93 -9.39
N LEU A 466 -37.30 7.83 -8.93
CA LEU A 466 -37.55 8.02 -7.49
C LEU A 466 -38.27 6.83 -6.84
N GLY A 467 -38.95 5.98 -7.62
CA GLY A 467 -39.55 4.73 -7.16
C GLY A 467 -38.56 3.56 -7.04
N THR A 468 -37.35 3.67 -7.60
CA THR A 468 -36.38 2.56 -7.67
C THR A 468 -34.99 2.89 -7.11
N ALA A 469 -34.63 4.17 -7.02
CA ALA A 469 -33.34 4.63 -6.54
C ALA A 469 -33.49 5.56 -5.33
N GLU A 470 -32.59 5.37 -4.36
CA GLU A 470 -32.44 6.26 -3.22
C GLU A 470 -31.37 7.30 -3.53
N ILE A 471 -31.79 8.54 -3.77
CA ILE A 471 -30.87 9.62 -4.13
C ILE A 471 -30.22 10.16 -2.86
N GLN A 472 -28.89 10.14 -2.75
CA GLN A 472 -28.17 10.79 -1.65
C GLN A 472 -27.91 12.27 -1.94
N LYS A 473 -27.51 12.61 -3.17
CA LYS A 473 -27.27 14.01 -3.56
C LYS A 473 -27.62 14.28 -5.02
N LEU A 474 -27.83 15.56 -5.32
CA LEU A 474 -28.00 16.08 -6.66
C LEU A 474 -26.96 17.16 -6.95
N VAL A 475 -26.48 17.23 -8.18
CA VAL A 475 -25.49 18.23 -8.61
C VAL A 475 -25.98 18.91 -9.89
N PHE A 476 -26.31 20.20 -9.79
CA PHE A 476 -26.49 21.04 -10.97
C PHE A 476 -25.12 21.48 -11.49
N ILE A 477 -24.94 21.44 -12.82
CA ILE A 477 -23.69 21.81 -13.47
C ILE A 477 -23.98 22.93 -14.47
N GLY A 478 -23.21 24.02 -14.39
CA GLY A 478 -23.42 25.20 -15.22
C GLY A 478 -22.15 26.04 -15.36
N THR A 479 -22.31 27.34 -15.62
CA THR A 479 -21.19 28.29 -15.53
C THR A 479 -21.06 28.78 -14.09
N SER A 480 -19.84 29.17 -13.67
CA SER A 480 -19.64 29.71 -12.31
C SER A 480 -20.50 30.94 -12.02
N GLU A 481 -20.69 31.80 -13.03
CA GLU A 481 -21.62 32.93 -12.95
C GLU A 481 -23.08 32.46 -12.81
N GLY A 482 -23.54 31.50 -13.60
CA GLY A 482 -24.91 30.98 -13.53
C GLY A 482 -25.21 30.30 -12.19
N VAL A 483 -24.25 29.54 -11.66
CA VAL A 483 -24.38 28.91 -10.34
C VAL A 483 -24.50 29.97 -9.24
N SER A 484 -23.57 30.93 -9.20
CA SER A 484 -23.52 31.94 -8.14
C SER A 484 -24.65 32.97 -8.19
N SER A 485 -25.07 33.39 -9.39
CA SER A 485 -26.09 34.44 -9.58
C SER A 485 -27.53 33.91 -9.62
N THR A 486 -27.74 32.68 -10.07
CA THR A 486 -29.08 32.15 -10.35
C THR A 486 -29.40 30.91 -9.53
N LEU A 487 -28.65 29.83 -9.69
CA LEU A 487 -29.00 28.54 -9.08
C LEU A 487 -28.91 28.58 -7.56
N ARG A 488 -27.79 29.07 -7.01
CA ARG A 488 -27.57 29.09 -5.56
C ARG A 488 -28.61 29.96 -4.84
N PRO A 489 -28.89 31.22 -5.26
CA PRO A 489 -29.94 32.02 -4.63
C PRO A 489 -31.33 31.40 -4.74
N TYR A 490 -31.67 30.84 -5.91
CA TYR A 490 -32.96 30.18 -6.13
C TYR A 490 -33.14 28.99 -5.18
N TRP A 491 -32.19 28.05 -5.19
CA TRP A 491 -32.29 26.84 -4.40
C TRP A 491 -32.22 27.13 -2.90
N THR A 492 -31.35 28.03 -2.46
CA THR A 492 -31.30 28.44 -1.04
C THR A 492 -32.66 28.93 -0.53
N LYS A 493 -33.44 29.61 -1.39
CA LYS A 493 -34.79 30.07 -1.06
C LYS A 493 -35.86 28.98 -1.22
N ALA A 494 -35.75 28.13 -2.24
CA ALA A 494 -36.79 27.15 -2.59
C ALA A 494 -36.85 25.95 -1.65
N ILE A 495 -35.70 25.50 -1.12
CA ILE A 495 -35.64 24.29 -0.29
C ILE A 495 -35.69 24.57 1.21
N GLU A 496 -35.38 25.80 1.67
CA GLU A 496 -35.37 26.19 3.09
C GLU A 496 -34.65 25.14 3.96
N GLU A 497 -35.33 24.52 4.94
CA GLU A 497 -34.77 23.51 5.85
C GLU A 497 -34.90 22.06 5.32
N ARG A 498 -35.50 21.84 4.13
CA ARG A 498 -35.72 20.49 3.57
C ARG A 498 -34.45 19.85 3.02
N ALA A 499 -33.44 20.65 2.70
CA ALA A 499 -32.15 20.21 2.17
C ALA A 499 -31.05 21.24 2.51
N GLY A 500 -29.79 20.86 2.30
CA GLY A 500 -28.65 21.77 2.29
C GLY A 500 -28.25 22.14 0.86
N VAL A 501 -27.79 23.38 0.68
CA VAL A 501 -27.16 23.84 -0.57
C VAL A 501 -25.67 24.00 -0.32
N LEU A 502 -24.85 23.18 -0.99
CA LEU A 502 -23.40 23.22 -0.91
C LEU A 502 -22.81 23.57 -2.28
N GLN A 503 -21.60 24.14 -2.27
CA GLN A 503 -20.87 24.50 -3.49
C GLN A 503 -19.39 24.18 -3.28
N ALA A 504 -18.96 22.98 -3.69
CA ALA A 504 -17.56 22.57 -3.63
C ALA A 504 -16.75 23.12 -4.80
N GLN A 505 -17.34 23.16 -6.00
CA GLN A 505 -16.73 23.73 -7.21
C GLN A 505 -17.48 24.98 -7.68
N PRO A 506 -16.79 25.99 -8.26
CA PRO A 506 -17.44 27.23 -8.69
C PRO A 506 -18.60 27.04 -9.66
N ASP A 507 -18.55 26.00 -10.50
CA ASP A 507 -19.47 25.67 -11.57
C ASP A 507 -20.48 24.54 -11.22
N MET A 508 -20.48 24.07 -9.96
CA MET A 508 -21.36 23.01 -9.49
C MET A 508 -22.13 23.41 -8.23
N LEU A 509 -23.44 23.19 -8.23
CA LEU A 509 -24.30 23.36 -7.04
C LEU A 509 -24.80 22.00 -6.56
N GLU A 510 -24.50 21.66 -5.32
CA GLU A 510 -24.95 20.41 -4.71
C GLU A 510 -26.18 20.62 -3.82
N LEU A 511 -27.20 19.78 -4.00
CA LEU A 511 -28.30 19.61 -3.07
C LEU A 511 -28.08 18.30 -2.30
N VAL A 512 -28.05 18.42 -0.98
CA VAL A 512 -27.77 17.32 -0.04
C VAL A 512 -28.79 17.34 1.09
N PRO A 513 -28.95 16.26 1.88
CA PRO A 513 -29.70 16.31 3.12
C PRO A 513 -29.24 17.46 4.05
N PRO A 514 -30.13 17.99 4.90
CA PRO A 514 -29.76 19.01 5.88
C PRO A 514 -28.61 18.55 6.79
N ALA A 515 -27.75 19.49 7.21
CA ALA A 515 -26.62 19.23 8.11
C ALA A 515 -25.64 18.15 7.62
N THR A 516 -25.48 17.99 6.30
CA THR A 516 -24.50 17.07 5.71
C THR A 516 -23.08 17.59 5.85
N SER A 517 -22.18 16.76 6.35
CA SER A 517 -20.74 17.02 6.35
C SER A 517 -19.88 15.76 6.43
N LYS A 518 -18.64 15.86 5.94
CA LYS A 518 -17.63 14.79 6.11
C LYS A 518 -17.39 14.50 7.58
N GLY A 519 -17.36 15.53 8.43
CA GLY A 519 -17.17 15.38 9.88
C GLY A 519 -18.24 14.49 10.54
N THR A 520 -19.50 14.63 10.12
CA THR A 520 -20.58 13.74 10.59
C THR A 520 -20.32 12.29 10.18
N GLY A 521 -19.91 12.05 8.94
CA GLY A 521 -19.53 10.71 8.46
C GLY A 521 -18.33 10.12 9.20
N VAL A 522 -17.30 10.94 9.45
CA VAL A 522 -16.12 10.53 10.22
C VAL A 522 -16.50 10.16 11.64
N LYS A 523 -17.33 10.96 12.32
CA LYS A 523 -17.82 10.66 13.66
C LYS A 523 -18.54 9.31 13.73
N ILE A 524 -19.46 9.06 12.78
CA ILE A 524 -20.19 7.79 12.69
C ILE A 524 -19.22 6.62 12.52
N LEU A 525 -18.19 6.76 11.68
CA LEU A 525 -17.20 5.71 11.50
C LEU A 525 -16.36 5.49 12.76
N LEU A 526 -15.91 6.56 13.43
CA LEU A 526 -15.15 6.45 14.67
C LEU A 526 -15.95 5.77 15.78
N ASP A 527 -17.23 6.12 15.93
CA ASP A 527 -18.15 5.47 16.88
C ASP A 527 -18.30 3.97 16.55
N HIS A 528 -18.44 3.61 15.27
CA HIS A 528 -18.53 2.22 14.83
C HIS A 528 -17.25 1.42 15.12
N LEU A 529 -16.08 2.06 15.02
CA LEU A 529 -14.78 1.45 15.25
C LEU A 529 -14.33 1.50 16.72
N CYS A 530 -15.08 2.17 17.60
CA CYS A 530 -14.73 2.45 18.99
C CYS A 530 -13.38 3.20 19.12
N ILE A 531 -13.19 4.26 18.32
CA ILE A 531 -11.94 5.03 18.26
C ILE A 531 -12.17 6.43 18.79
N SER A 532 -11.26 6.90 19.65
CA SER A 532 -11.30 8.30 20.12
C SER A 532 -10.82 9.25 19.03
N PRO A 533 -11.44 10.42 18.83
CA PRO A 533 -10.89 11.48 17.98
C PRO A 533 -9.47 11.91 18.38
N ASP A 534 -9.05 11.68 19.63
CA ASP A 534 -7.67 11.89 20.11
C ASP A 534 -6.62 11.04 19.36
N GLU A 535 -7.05 9.93 18.75
CA GLU A 535 -6.20 9.01 18.00
C GLU A 535 -6.23 9.30 16.48
N VAL A 536 -6.77 10.46 16.08
CA VAL A 536 -7.06 10.81 14.70
C VAL A 536 -6.31 12.05 14.24
N MET A 537 -5.74 11.94 13.05
CA MET A 537 -5.31 13.08 12.24
C MET A 537 -6.26 13.23 11.04
N ALA A 538 -6.56 14.45 10.65
CA ALA A 538 -7.38 14.75 9.47
C ALA A 538 -6.66 15.75 8.56
N ILE A 539 -6.79 15.58 7.25
CA ILE A 539 -6.18 16.44 6.23
C ILE A 539 -7.25 16.82 5.21
N GLY A 540 -7.39 18.12 4.92
CA GLY A 540 -8.40 18.66 4.01
C GLY A 540 -8.09 20.08 3.56
N ASP A 541 -8.92 20.65 2.68
CA ASP A 541 -8.76 22.02 2.17
C ASP A 541 -10.09 22.77 1.99
N GLY A 542 -11.20 22.05 1.80
CA GLY A 542 -12.51 22.60 1.50
C GLY A 542 -13.32 23.03 2.72
N GLU A 543 -14.41 23.79 2.49
CA GLU A 543 -15.36 24.14 3.57
C GLU A 543 -16.05 22.89 4.15
N ASN A 544 -16.24 21.85 3.35
CA ASN A 544 -16.84 20.58 3.77
C ASN A 544 -15.89 19.70 4.62
N ASP A 545 -14.63 20.10 4.78
CA ASP A 545 -13.66 19.44 5.67
C ASP A 545 -13.64 20.04 7.08
N ILE A 546 -14.23 21.22 7.29
CA ILE A 546 -14.16 22.00 8.55
C ILE A 546 -14.48 21.12 9.77
N GLU A 547 -15.62 20.43 9.77
CA GLU A 547 -16.01 19.63 10.94
C GLU A 547 -15.12 18.40 11.12
N MET A 548 -14.59 17.82 10.03
CA MET A 548 -13.63 16.71 10.11
C MET A 548 -12.30 17.18 10.73
N LEU A 549 -11.80 18.34 10.32
CA LEU A 549 -10.57 18.92 10.86
C LEU A 549 -10.71 19.31 12.33
N GLN A 550 -11.86 19.83 12.73
CA GLN A 550 -12.17 20.17 14.13
C GLN A 550 -12.34 18.94 15.03
N LEU A 551 -12.88 17.85 14.48
CA LEU A 551 -13.12 16.62 15.22
C LEU A 551 -11.80 15.92 15.57
N ALA A 552 -10.83 15.90 14.66
CA ALA A 552 -9.56 15.21 14.84
C ALA A 552 -8.67 15.85 15.92
N SER A 553 -7.85 15.04 16.60
CA SER A 553 -6.80 15.57 17.50
C SER A 553 -5.81 16.49 16.79
N LEU A 554 -5.61 16.26 15.49
CA LEU A 554 -4.81 17.12 14.63
C LEU A 554 -5.49 17.24 13.26
N GLY A 555 -6.18 18.36 13.05
CA GLY A 555 -6.64 18.80 11.74
C GLY A 555 -5.56 19.62 11.03
N VAL A 556 -5.23 19.23 9.80
CA VAL A 556 -4.32 19.93 8.90
C VAL A 556 -5.11 20.47 7.71
N ALA A 557 -5.13 21.80 7.55
CA ALA A 557 -5.66 22.43 6.35
C ALA A 557 -4.52 22.68 5.35
N LEU A 558 -4.68 22.32 4.07
CA LEU A 558 -3.69 22.66 3.06
C LEU A 558 -3.74 24.15 2.68
N ALA A 559 -2.60 24.71 2.27
CA ALA A 559 -2.48 26.15 2.00
C ALA A 559 -3.39 26.66 0.87
N ASN A 560 -3.75 25.80 -0.09
CA ASN A 560 -4.71 26.10 -1.16
C ASN A 560 -6.17 26.16 -0.68
N GLY A 561 -6.44 25.71 0.55
CA GLY A 561 -7.78 25.72 1.15
C GLY A 561 -8.28 27.12 1.51
N ALA A 562 -9.59 27.21 1.70
CA ALA A 562 -10.27 28.46 2.06
C ALA A 562 -9.82 28.98 3.43
N GLU A 563 -9.85 30.32 3.63
CA GLU A 563 -9.46 30.94 4.91
C GLU A 563 -10.26 30.41 6.11
N LYS A 564 -11.56 30.12 5.91
CA LYS A 564 -12.38 29.53 6.98
C LYS A 564 -11.92 28.13 7.38
N THR A 565 -11.47 27.32 6.44
CA THR A 565 -10.95 25.97 6.69
C THR A 565 -9.61 26.04 7.41
N LYS A 566 -8.71 26.93 6.96
CA LYS A 566 -7.43 27.17 7.63
C LYS A 566 -7.60 27.71 9.06
N ALA A 567 -8.62 28.53 9.30
CA ALA A 567 -8.90 29.11 10.61
C ALA A 567 -9.31 28.09 11.68
N VAL A 568 -9.82 26.91 11.29
CA VAL A 568 -10.24 25.86 12.23
C VAL A 568 -9.20 24.76 12.42
N ALA A 569 -8.22 24.67 11.51
CA ALA A 569 -7.18 23.66 11.57
C ALA A 569 -6.13 23.97 12.65
N ASN A 570 -5.49 22.93 13.18
CA ASN A 570 -4.38 23.09 14.11
C ASN A 570 -3.10 23.53 13.41
N VAL A 571 -2.94 23.12 12.15
CA VAL A 571 -1.75 23.38 11.33
C VAL A 571 -2.18 23.69 9.91
N ILE A 572 -1.45 24.60 9.27
CA ILE A 572 -1.54 24.85 7.83
C ILE A 572 -0.39 24.11 7.15
N GLY A 573 -0.70 23.16 6.26
CA GLY A 573 0.27 22.42 5.45
C GLY A 573 0.61 23.13 4.13
N ALA A 574 1.51 22.55 3.34
CA ALA A 574 1.75 23.00 1.97
C ALA A 574 0.51 22.79 1.08
N THR A 575 0.57 23.33 -0.15
CA THR A 575 -0.53 23.12 -1.11
C THR A 575 -0.59 21.66 -1.59
N ASN A 576 -1.73 21.26 -2.14
CA ASN A 576 -1.88 19.96 -2.81
C ASN A 576 -0.91 19.78 -3.99
N ASP A 577 -0.55 20.86 -4.69
CA ASP A 577 0.46 20.84 -5.77
C ASP A 577 1.90 20.67 -5.25
N GLU A 578 2.14 20.87 -3.96
CA GLU A 578 3.44 20.76 -3.28
C GLU A 578 3.55 19.53 -2.37
N ASP A 579 2.72 18.50 -2.62
CA ASP A 579 2.65 17.28 -1.82
C ASP A 579 2.26 17.50 -0.35
N GLY A 580 1.30 18.42 -0.10
CA GLY A 580 0.88 18.80 1.25
C GLY A 580 0.47 17.62 2.15
N VAL A 581 -0.15 16.56 1.58
CA VAL A 581 -0.48 15.32 2.32
C VAL A 581 0.78 14.59 2.77
N ALA A 582 1.76 14.39 1.88
CA ALA A 582 3.02 13.73 2.24
C ALA A 582 3.75 14.51 3.33
N GLN A 583 3.83 15.83 3.20
CA GLN A 583 4.45 16.67 4.21
C GLN A 583 3.75 16.55 5.56
N ALA A 584 2.42 16.65 5.58
CA ALA A 584 1.64 16.53 6.81
C ALA A 584 1.87 15.18 7.51
N ILE A 585 1.91 14.09 6.75
CA ILE A 585 2.22 12.75 7.27
C ILE A 585 3.62 12.71 7.88
N TYR A 586 4.64 13.15 7.14
CA TYR A 586 6.03 13.06 7.60
C TYR A 586 6.34 13.97 8.79
N ASP A 587 5.71 15.14 8.86
CA ASP A 587 5.96 16.13 9.92
C ASP A 587 5.21 15.80 11.22
N TYR A 588 4.03 15.18 11.12
CA TYR A 588 3.12 15.07 12.27
C TYR A 588 2.67 13.67 12.65
N ALA A 589 2.65 12.70 11.73
CA ALA A 589 2.14 11.35 12.00
C ALA A 589 3.20 10.40 12.61
N PHE A 590 4.50 10.75 12.50
CA PHE A 590 5.63 9.93 12.92
C PHE A 590 6.48 10.55 14.03
#